data_AF-A0A7W7EVD4-F1
#
_entry.id   AF-A0A7W7EVD4-F1
#
_cell.length_a   1.000
_cell.length_b   1.000
_cell.length_c   1.000
_cell.angle_alpha   90.00
_cell.angle_beta   90.00
_cell.angle_gamma   90.00
#
_symmetry.space_group_name_H-M   'P 1'
#
loop_
_entity.id
_entity.type
_entity.pdbx_description
1 polymer ?
#
loop_
_entity_poly.entity_id
_entity_poly.type
_entity_poly.pdbx_seq_one_letter_code
_entity_poly.pdbx_strand_id
1 'polypeptide(L)'
;MSVVRKAIILIGGIALLGATATDTVAVIGRHIGLPLRGSIELVQLFVLIAGSLALLVATAEQAHAKVHMVVDRMGDAGKAVMARLSGMLGAVFFAGLLAGSLWLMADLWNGHEQSELLGISWRLMRLFANLALLTTIAVLLNQAVRGRK
;
A
#
# COMPACT_ATOMS: atom_id res chain seq x y z
N MET A 1 -10.59 -18.83 -3.93
CA MET A 1 -9.59 -17.73 -4.01
C MET A 1 -8.79 -17.90 -5.28
N SER A 2 -8.65 -16.86 -6.12
CA SER A 2 -7.81 -16.94 -7.32
C SER A 2 -6.33 -17.13 -6.96
N VAL A 3 -5.57 -17.78 -7.85
CA VAL A 3 -4.12 -18.02 -7.66
C VAL A 3 -3.37 -16.69 -7.46
N VAL A 4 -3.75 -15.67 -8.22
CA VAL A 4 -3.18 -14.31 -8.12
C VAL A 4 -3.37 -13.71 -6.71
N ARG A 5 -4.56 -13.85 -6.12
CA ARG A 5 -4.82 -13.33 -4.77
C ARG A 5 -3.95 -14.04 -3.72
N LYS A 6 -3.80 -15.37 -3.81
CA LYS A 6 -2.94 -16.12 -2.89
C LYS A 6 -1.48 -15.67 -3.01
N ALA A 7 -1.00 -15.45 -4.23
CA ALA A 7 0.36 -14.97 -4.46
C ALA A 7 0.57 -13.58 -3.85
N ILE A 8 -0.36 -12.64 -4.06
CA ILE A 8 -0.27 -11.28 -3.47
C ILE A 8 -0.21 -11.34 -1.93
N ILE A 9 -1.10 -12.12 -1.31
CA ILE A 9 -1.13 -12.26 0.15
C ILE A 9 0.16 -12.90 0.67
N LEU A 10 0.66 -13.94 0.00
CA LEU A 10 1.89 -14.61 0.39
C LEU A 10 3.09 -13.67 0.28
N ILE A 11 3.22 -12.95 -0.83
CA ILE A 11 4.32 -12.00 -1.06
C ILE A 11 4.25 -10.87 -0.01
N GLY A 12 3.08 -10.30 0.22
CA GLY A 12 2.89 -9.25 1.24
C GLY A 12 3.18 -9.76 2.65
N GLY A 13 2.77 -10.99 2.97
CA GLY A 13 3.04 -11.64 4.26
C GLY A 13 4.52 -11.93 4.49
N ILE A 14 5.23 -12.45 3.46
CA ILE A 14 6.68 -12.66 3.52
C ILE A 14 7.41 -11.34 3.70
N ALA A 15 7.01 -10.29 2.99
CA ALA A 15 7.57 -8.96 3.16
C ALA A 15 7.35 -8.44 4.59
N LEU A 16 6.16 -8.61 5.16
CA LEU A 16 5.86 -8.22 6.54
C LEU A 16 6.74 -8.97 7.55
N LEU A 17 6.89 -10.29 7.40
CA LEU A 17 7.80 -11.08 8.23
C LEU A 17 9.26 -10.63 8.07
N GLY A 18 9.66 -10.25 6.85
CA GLY A 18 10.97 -9.67 6.57
C GLY A 18 11.22 -8.35 7.31
N ALA A 19 10.23 -7.46 7.33
CA ALA A 19 10.28 -6.22 8.13
C ALA A 19 10.46 -6.54 9.62
N THR A 20 9.62 -7.42 10.17
CA THR A 20 9.68 -7.83 11.59
C THR A 20 11.02 -8.47 11.94
N ALA A 21 11.54 -9.36 11.10
CA ALA A 21 12.83 -10.00 11.32
C ALA A 21 13.97 -8.97 11.30
N THR A 22 13.94 -8.04 10.34
CA THR A 22 14.95 -6.98 10.22
C THR A 22 14.95 -6.08 11.45
N ASP A 23 13.78 -5.64 11.92
CA ASP A 23 13.66 -4.83 13.13
C ASP A 23 14.13 -5.58 14.38
N THR A 24 13.76 -6.86 14.49
CA THR A 24 14.18 -7.71 15.62
C THR A 24 15.69 -7.85 15.66
N VAL A 25 16.32 -8.18 14.53
CA VAL A 25 17.78 -8.30 14.42
C VAL A 25 18.45 -6.95 14.69
N ALA A 26 17.88 -5.84 14.22
CA ALA A 26 18.42 -4.50 14.47
C ALA A 26 18.36 -4.11 15.96
N VAL A 27 17.29 -4.48 16.68
CA VAL A 27 17.19 -4.27 18.12
C VAL A 27 18.19 -5.14 18.88
N ILE A 28 18.24 -6.44 18.60
CA ILE A 28 19.21 -7.35 19.23
C ILE A 28 20.65 -6.86 18.97
N GLY A 29 20.96 -6.53 17.72
CA GLY A 29 22.25 -6.00 17.29
C GLY A 29 22.68 -4.77 18.08
N ARG A 30 21.76 -3.83 18.36
CA ARG A 30 22.04 -2.65 19.20
C ARG A 30 22.40 -3.03 20.64
N HIS A 31 21.79 -4.07 21.20
CA HIS A 31 22.09 -4.50 22.57
C HIS A 31 23.39 -5.30 22.70
N ILE A 32 23.81 -6.01 21.65
CA ILE A 32 25.07 -6.79 21.65
C ILE A 32 26.27 -6.05 21.06
N GLY A 33 26.12 -4.76 20.74
CA GLY A 33 27.19 -3.93 20.17
C GLY A 33 27.47 -4.13 18.67
N LEU A 34 26.61 -4.87 17.96
CA LEU A 34 26.69 -5.13 16.51
C LEU A 34 25.46 -4.55 15.79
N PRO A 35 25.35 -3.21 15.64
CA PRO A 35 24.18 -2.60 15.02
C PRO A 35 24.07 -2.95 13.53
N LEU A 36 22.88 -3.38 13.11
CA LEU A 36 22.57 -3.64 11.70
C LEU A 36 22.46 -2.33 10.91
N ARG A 37 23.53 -1.97 10.19
CA ARG A 37 23.55 -0.81 9.28
C ARG A 37 22.59 -1.05 8.11
N GLY A 38 21.85 -0.03 7.72
CA GLY A 38 20.85 -0.12 6.65
C GLY A 38 19.53 -0.82 7.05
N SER A 39 19.35 -1.14 8.33
CA SER A 39 18.10 -1.73 8.84
C SER A 39 16.86 -0.92 8.47
N ILE A 40 16.93 0.41 8.56
CA ILE A 40 15.83 1.32 8.20
C ILE A 40 15.47 1.17 6.71
N GLU A 41 16.47 1.11 5.83
CA GLU A 41 16.27 1.03 4.39
C GLU A 41 15.62 -0.30 3.98
N LEU A 42 16.05 -1.40 4.60
CA LEU A 42 15.44 -2.72 4.45
C LEU A 42 13.99 -2.74 4.93
N VAL A 43 13.72 -2.16 6.10
CA VAL A 43 12.36 -2.08 6.66
C VAL A 43 11.48 -1.23 5.75
N GLN A 44 11.95 -0.09 5.24
CA GLN A 44 11.21 0.73 4.30
C GLN A 44 10.84 -0.05 3.03
N LEU A 45 11.75 -0.85 2.47
CA LEU A 45 11.47 -1.71 1.32
C LEU A 45 10.39 -2.75 1.64
N PHE A 46 10.55 -3.47 2.73
CA PHE A 46 9.60 -4.51 3.13
C PHE A 46 8.21 -3.95 3.46
N VAL A 47 8.16 -2.84 4.19
CA VAL A 47 6.91 -2.16 4.56
C VAL A 47 6.23 -1.59 3.32
N LEU A 48 6.99 -1.04 2.36
CA LEU A 48 6.42 -0.57 1.10
C LEU A 48 5.70 -1.70 0.36
N ILE A 49 6.34 -2.88 0.24
CA ILE A 49 5.76 -4.04 -0.43
C ILE A 49 4.55 -4.55 0.35
N ALA A 50 4.72 -4.82 1.64
CA ALA A 50 3.67 -5.36 2.50
C ALA A 50 2.45 -4.43 2.56
N GLY A 51 2.67 -3.14 2.82
CA GLY A 51 1.63 -2.13 2.93
C GLY A 51 0.89 -1.90 1.62
N SER A 52 1.60 -1.80 0.50
CA SER A 52 0.98 -1.61 -0.82
C SER A 52 0.10 -2.79 -1.24
N LEU A 53 0.58 -4.02 -1.01
CA LEU A 53 -0.20 -5.22 -1.34
C LEU A 53 -1.37 -5.41 -0.37
N ALA A 54 -1.19 -5.13 0.92
CA ALA A 54 -2.28 -5.15 1.90
C ALA A 54 -3.37 -4.13 1.56
N LEU A 55 -2.99 -2.92 1.16
CA LEU A 55 -3.93 -1.88 0.72
C LEU A 55 -4.73 -2.32 -0.49
N LEU A 56 -4.08 -2.90 -1.50
CA LEU A 56 -4.73 -3.42 -2.69
C LEU A 56 -5.74 -4.53 -2.35
N VAL A 57 -5.33 -5.50 -1.54
CA VAL A 57 -6.19 -6.62 -1.13
C VAL A 57 -7.37 -6.14 -0.28
N ALA A 58 -7.13 -5.29 0.72
CA ALA A 58 -8.18 -4.72 1.56
C ALA A 58 -9.19 -3.91 0.73
N THR A 59 -8.71 -3.18 -0.27
CA THR A 59 -9.56 -2.43 -1.21
C THR A 59 -10.37 -3.36 -2.10
N ALA A 60 -9.75 -4.41 -2.65
CA ALA A 60 -10.44 -5.41 -3.45
C ALA A 60 -11.54 -6.15 -2.67
N GLU A 61 -11.33 -6.38 -1.37
CA GLU A 61 -12.26 -7.07 -0.47
C GLU A 61 -13.28 -6.14 0.19
N GLN A 62 -13.19 -4.82 -0.05
CA GLN A 62 -14.00 -3.81 0.63
C GLN A 62 -13.96 -3.93 2.16
N ALA A 63 -12.80 -4.34 2.67
CA ALA A 63 -12.53 -4.51 4.10
C ALA A 63 -12.25 -3.16 4.80
N HIS A 64 -12.38 -2.04 4.08
CA HIS A 64 -12.30 -0.70 4.65
C HIS A 64 -13.28 -0.54 5.81
N ALA A 65 -12.82 0.10 6.88
CA ALA A 65 -13.62 0.28 8.09
C ALA A 65 -14.93 1.02 7.76
N LYS A 66 -16.06 0.44 8.19
CA LYS A 66 -17.40 1.01 8.02
C LYS A 66 -18.00 1.23 9.39
N VAL A 67 -18.62 2.40 9.59
CA VAL A 67 -19.39 2.67 10.80
C VAL A 67 -20.75 1.99 10.67
N HIS A 68 -20.81 0.71 11.02
CA HIS A 68 -22.02 -0.13 10.93
C HIS A 68 -23.24 0.52 11.59
N MET A 69 -23.07 1.20 12.73
CA MET A 69 -24.14 1.93 13.41
C MET A 69 -24.86 2.96 12.50
N VAL A 70 -24.13 3.60 11.58
CA VAL A 70 -24.70 4.59 10.63
C VAL A 70 -25.19 3.88 9.37
N VAL A 71 -24.40 2.95 8.84
CA VAL A 71 -24.69 2.26 7.57
C VAL A 71 -25.91 1.35 7.68
N ASP A 72 -26.08 0.68 8.80
CA ASP A 72 -27.17 -0.28 8.99
C ASP A 72 -28.53 0.39 9.22
N ARG A 73 -28.52 1.68 9.63
CA ARG A 73 -29.72 2.52 9.74
C ARG A 73 -30.21 3.08 8.40
N MET A 74 -29.41 2.98 7.34
CA MET A 74 -29.80 3.43 6.00
C MET A 74 -30.52 2.32 5.22
N GLY A 75 -31.53 2.70 4.43
CA GLY A 75 -32.13 1.81 3.43
C GLY A 75 -31.14 1.44 2.32
N ASP A 76 -31.49 0.44 1.49
CA ASP A 76 -30.59 -0.13 0.48
C ASP A 76 -30.07 0.92 -0.53
N ALA A 77 -30.91 1.88 -0.91
CA ALA A 77 -30.53 3.00 -1.76
C ALA A 77 -29.45 3.89 -1.10
N GLY A 78 -29.59 4.20 0.19
CA GLY A 78 -28.62 5.00 0.94
C GLY A 78 -27.27 4.27 1.09
N LYS A 79 -27.31 2.96 1.35
CA LYS A 79 -26.11 2.10 1.40
C LYS A 79 -25.36 2.09 0.06
N ALA A 80 -26.09 2.03 -1.06
CA ALA A 80 -25.50 2.06 -2.39
C ALA A 80 -24.85 3.42 -2.71
N VAL A 81 -25.54 4.52 -2.40
CA VAL A 81 -25.00 5.89 -2.59
C VAL A 81 -23.75 6.10 -1.75
N MET A 82 -23.77 5.73 -0.46
CA MET A 82 -22.61 5.86 0.42
C MET A 82 -21.41 5.02 -0.03
N ALA A 83 -21.66 3.81 -0.53
CA ALA A 83 -20.58 2.99 -1.10
C ALA A 83 -19.93 3.66 -2.32
N ARG A 84 -20.76 4.24 -3.20
CA ARG A 84 -20.28 4.92 -4.41
C ARG A 84 -19.51 6.20 -4.07
N LEU A 85 -20.03 7.01 -3.15
CA LEU A 85 -19.34 8.22 -2.68
C LEU A 85 -18.02 7.89 -1.99
N SER A 86 -18.01 6.89 -1.10
CA SER A 86 -16.78 6.43 -0.45
C SER A 86 -15.75 5.93 -1.46
N GLY A 87 -16.17 5.14 -2.46
CA GLY A 87 -15.31 4.68 -3.54
C GLY A 87 -14.74 5.83 -4.39
N MET A 88 -15.57 6.82 -4.74
CA MET A 88 -15.14 7.99 -5.50
C MET A 88 -14.18 8.88 -4.72
N LEU A 89 -14.49 9.19 -3.46
CA LEU A 89 -13.61 9.99 -2.60
C LEU A 89 -12.28 9.27 -2.36
N GLY A 90 -12.31 7.95 -2.14
CA GLY A 90 -11.11 7.13 -2.06
C GLY A 90 -10.28 7.19 -3.34
N ALA A 91 -10.91 7.07 -4.51
CA ALA A 91 -10.23 7.15 -5.79
C ALA A 91 -9.59 8.53 -6.02
N VAL A 92 -10.27 9.62 -5.68
CA VAL A 92 -9.74 10.99 -5.75
C VAL A 92 -8.55 11.16 -4.81
N PHE A 93 -8.64 10.66 -3.57
CA PHE A 93 -7.56 10.70 -2.60
C PHE A 93 -6.30 9.97 -3.13
N PHE A 94 -6.45 8.73 -3.59
CA PHE A 94 -5.32 7.98 -4.14
C PHE A 94 -4.80 8.56 -5.46
N ALA A 95 -5.65 9.17 -6.28
CA ALA A 95 -5.22 9.89 -7.48
C ALA A 95 -4.35 11.11 -7.14
N GLY A 96 -4.69 11.85 -6.08
CA GLY A 96 -3.84 12.93 -5.56
C GLY A 96 -2.47 12.43 -5.09
N LEU A 97 -2.44 11.31 -4.35
CA LEU A 97 -1.19 10.66 -3.94
C LEU A 97 -0.36 10.19 -5.15
N LEU A 98 -0.99 9.57 -6.14
CA LEU A 98 -0.33 9.13 -7.36
C LEU A 98 0.23 10.31 -8.14
N ALA A 99 -0.53 11.40 -8.30
CA ALA A 99 -0.07 12.61 -8.98
C ALA A 99 1.15 13.21 -8.29
N GLY A 100 1.12 13.34 -6.96
CA GLY A 100 2.26 13.81 -6.18
C GLY A 100 3.47 12.88 -6.27
N SER A 101 3.26 11.57 -6.21
CA SER A 101 4.33 10.58 -6.34
C SER A 101 4.94 10.56 -7.74
N LEU A 102 4.15 10.69 -8.79
CA LEU A 102 4.62 10.84 -10.17
C LEU A 102 5.36 12.15 -10.39
N TRP A 103 4.90 13.26 -9.80
CA TRP A 103 5.61 14.53 -9.81
C TRP A 103 7.00 14.37 -9.20
N LEU A 104 7.08 13.84 -7.97
CA LEU A 104 8.34 13.59 -7.29
C LEU A 104 9.24 12.63 -8.08
N MET A 105 8.65 11.61 -8.69
CA MET A 105 9.40 10.65 -9.51
C MET A 105 9.97 11.33 -10.76
N ALA A 106 9.24 12.23 -11.42
CA ALA A 106 9.70 12.95 -12.59
C ALA A 106 10.82 13.95 -12.25
N ASP A 107 10.65 14.72 -11.18
CA ASP A 107 11.63 15.70 -10.71
C ASP A 107 12.96 15.05 -10.32
N LEU A 108 12.88 13.90 -9.65
CA LEU A 108 14.04 13.19 -9.11
C LEU A 108 14.52 12.03 -9.99
N TRP A 109 13.93 11.86 -11.20
CA TRP A 109 14.24 10.72 -12.07
C TRP A 109 15.71 10.69 -12.50
N ASN A 110 16.29 11.85 -12.77
CA ASN A 110 17.70 11.99 -13.16
C ASN A 110 18.62 12.16 -11.95
N GLY A 111 18.06 12.34 -10.74
CA GLY A 111 18.81 12.33 -9.50
C GLY A 111 19.34 10.92 -9.21
N HIS A 112 20.61 10.79 -8.83
CA HIS A 112 21.19 9.52 -8.38
C HIS A 112 20.77 9.20 -6.94
N GLU A 113 19.46 9.25 -6.66
CA GLU A 113 18.93 8.92 -5.34
C GLU A 113 19.08 7.41 -5.09
N GLN A 114 20.04 7.08 -4.23
CA GLN A 114 20.26 5.76 -3.68
C GLN A 114 20.17 5.83 -2.16
N SER A 115 19.88 4.70 -1.52
CA SER A 115 19.92 4.61 -0.07
C SER A 115 21.37 4.78 0.41
N GLU A 116 21.57 5.54 1.49
CA GLU A 116 22.92 5.98 1.89
C GLU A 116 23.82 4.83 2.34
N LEU A 117 23.23 3.76 2.89
CA LEU A 117 23.97 2.65 3.48
C LEU A 117 24.02 1.42 2.57
N LEU A 118 22.92 1.09 1.90
CA LEU A 118 22.80 -0.13 1.07
C LEU A 118 22.78 0.14 -0.44
N GLY A 119 22.76 1.40 -0.89
CA GLY A 119 22.73 1.75 -2.31
C GLY A 119 21.44 1.34 -3.03
N ILE A 120 20.34 1.12 -2.31
CA ILE A 120 19.06 0.70 -2.88
C ILE A 120 18.51 1.84 -3.73
N SER A 121 18.12 1.54 -4.97
CA SER A 121 17.54 2.54 -5.87
C SER A 121 16.11 2.90 -5.48
N TRP A 122 15.90 4.14 -5.03
CA TRP A 122 14.57 4.66 -4.68
C TRP A 122 13.62 4.72 -5.90
N ARG A 123 14.17 4.74 -7.13
CA ARG A 123 13.38 4.77 -8.36
C ARG A 123 12.48 3.54 -8.50
N LEU A 124 13.03 2.36 -8.23
CA LEU A 124 12.27 1.10 -8.31
C LEU A 124 11.18 1.04 -7.24
N MET A 125 11.48 1.53 -6.04
CA MET A 125 10.51 1.62 -4.95
C MET A 125 9.35 2.55 -5.31
N ARG A 126 9.64 3.75 -5.85
CA ARG A 126 8.61 4.68 -6.31
C ARG A 126 7.78 4.10 -7.46
N LEU A 127 8.41 3.42 -8.42
CA LEU A 127 7.70 2.76 -9.51
C LEU A 127 6.72 1.72 -8.98
N PHE A 128 7.16 0.88 -8.04
CA PHE A 128 6.30 -0.11 -7.39
C PHE A 128 5.13 0.56 -6.66
N ALA A 129 5.39 1.63 -5.89
CA ALA A 129 4.36 2.39 -5.20
C ALA A 129 3.32 2.97 -6.19
N ASN A 130 3.78 3.56 -7.30
CA ASN A 130 2.93 4.11 -8.34
C ASN A 130 2.04 3.06 -8.99
N LEU A 131 2.57 1.86 -9.26
CA LEU A 131 1.78 0.74 -9.78
C LEU A 131 0.73 0.26 -8.78
N ALA A 132 1.07 0.19 -7.49
CA ALA A 132 0.12 -0.17 -6.44
C ALA A 132 -1.00 0.87 -6.27
N LEU A 133 -0.67 2.17 -6.33
CA LEU A 133 -1.65 3.25 -6.29
C LEU A 133 -2.56 3.21 -7.51
N LEU A 134 -1.99 3.06 -8.72
CA LEU A 134 -2.75 2.98 -9.97
C LEU A 134 -3.75 1.81 -9.95
N THR A 135 -3.30 0.63 -9.49
CA THR A 135 -4.17 -0.55 -9.37
C THR A 135 -5.27 -0.35 -8.32
N THR A 136 -4.95 0.26 -7.18
CA THR A 136 -5.94 0.59 -6.14
C THR A 136 -7.02 1.54 -6.66
N ILE A 137 -6.63 2.59 -7.39
CA ILE A 137 -7.55 3.53 -8.03
C ILE A 137 -8.45 2.81 -9.03
N ALA A 138 -7.88 1.96 -9.90
CA ALA A 138 -8.64 1.20 -10.87
C ALA A 138 -9.69 0.28 -10.21
N VAL A 139 -9.31 -0.37 -9.10
CA VAL A 139 -10.23 -1.20 -8.30
C VAL A 139 -11.35 -0.36 -7.70
N LEU A 140 -11.05 0.79 -7.10
CA LEU A 140 -12.06 1.68 -6.51
C LEU A 140 -13.05 2.22 -7.55
N LEU A 141 -12.55 2.66 -8.71
CA LEU A 141 -13.39 3.14 -9.80
C LEU A 141 -14.29 2.03 -10.34
N ASN A 142 -13.75 0.83 -10.54
CA ASN A 142 -14.54 -0.32 -10.99
C ASN A 142 -15.65 -0.68 -9.99
N GLN A 143 -15.37 -0.63 -8.69
CA GLN A 143 -16.37 -0.87 -7.65
C GLN A 143 -17.42 0.25 -7.59
N ALA A 144 -17.03 1.51 -7.79
CA ALA A 144 -17.94 2.64 -7.80
C ALA A 144 -18.88 2.62 -9.02
N VAL A 145 -18.40 2.14 -10.18
CA VAL A 145 -19.18 2.04 -11.42
C VAL A 145 -20.12 0.84 -11.40
N ARG A 146 -19.66 -0.33 -10.94
CA ARG A 146 -20.46 -1.57 -10.99
C ARG A 146 -21.62 -1.60 -9.99
N GLY A 147 -21.64 -0.71 -9.00
CA GLY A 147 -22.62 -0.77 -7.90
C GLY A 147 -22.44 -2.05 -7.08
N ARG A 148 -22.97 -2.09 -5.85
CA ARG A 148 -22.96 -3.34 -5.06
C ARG A 148 -23.81 -4.39 -5.81
N LYS A 149 -23.22 -5.55 -6.10
CA LYS A 149 -23.99 -6.79 -6.22
C LYS A 149 -24.32 -7.30 -4.82
#